data_AF-A0A7Y1TTX6-F1
#
_entry.id   AF-A0A7Y1TTX6-F1
#
_cell.length_a   1.000
_cell.length_b   1.000
_cell.length_c   1.000
_cell.angle_alpha   90.00
_cell.angle_beta   90.00
_cell.angle_gamma   90.00
#
_symmetry.space_group_name_H-M   'P 1'
#
loop_
_entity.id
_entity.type
_entity.pdbx_description
1 polymer ?
#
loop_
_entity_poly.entity_id
_entity_poly.type
_entity_poly.pdbx_seq_one_letter_code
_entity_poly.pdbx_strand_id
1 'polypeptide(L)'
;GVLVIPAFSIGRTQEILYRIRELEESGRIPSLPIFLDSPMAIDATEMYARHHQEHDLEMKALEQSGSNPLRPRQLEFTHSIEQSKRLNSMRGPMVIISASGMATAGRVPHHLKRRLPYPENIVAFVGYQAEGTRGRDLLDGAERVRIHGKDIDVRAEITRLEAYSAHADEDELVRWVREAQPKQVVLVHGEDKARQALADRFRDEFGIESHLPDRGDTITVG
;
A
#
# COMPACT_ATOMS: atom_id res chain seq x y z
N GLY A 1 -2.42 6.02 20.12
CA GLY A 1 -3.04 4.68 20.17
C GLY A 1 -2.29 3.75 19.25
N VAL A 2 -3.00 3.01 18.39
CA VAL A 2 -2.42 2.04 17.45
C VAL A 2 -2.51 2.59 16.03
N LEU A 3 -1.41 2.51 15.28
CA LEU A 3 -1.39 2.76 13.85
C LEU A 3 -1.60 1.45 13.11
N VAL A 4 -2.69 1.32 12.36
CA VAL A 4 -2.94 0.18 11.47
C VAL A 4 -2.61 0.60 10.05
N ILE A 5 -1.78 -0.19 9.38
CA ILE A 5 -1.36 0.04 7.98
C ILE A 5 -1.82 -1.16 7.14
N PRO A 6 -2.99 -1.06 6.47
CA PRO A 6 -3.39 -2.02 5.45
C PRO A 6 -2.40 -1.97 4.28
N ALA A 7 -1.69 -3.08 4.03
CA ALA A 7 -0.68 -3.15 2.97
C ALA A 7 -0.77 -4.47 2.19
N PHE A 8 -0.40 -4.45 0.91
CA PHE A 8 -0.21 -5.69 0.15
C PHE A 8 1.04 -6.42 0.66
N SER A 9 0.97 -7.75 0.66
CA SER A 9 2.01 -8.61 1.23
C SER A 9 3.35 -8.50 0.50
N ILE A 10 3.32 -8.14 -0.79
CA ILE A 10 4.50 -7.97 -1.64
C ILE A 10 4.54 -6.50 -2.11
N GLY A 11 5.73 -5.92 -2.12
CA GLY A 11 5.98 -4.51 -2.46
C GLY A 11 5.78 -3.59 -1.26
N ARG A 12 4.53 -3.19 -0.99
CA ARG A 12 4.24 -2.11 -0.03
C ARG A 12 4.68 -2.37 1.39
N THR A 13 4.48 -3.59 1.86
CA THR A 13 4.93 -3.97 3.19
C THR A 13 6.42 -3.70 3.34
N GLN A 14 7.22 -4.16 2.37
CA GLN A 14 8.68 -4.06 2.43
C GLN A 14 9.15 -2.61 2.35
N GLU A 15 8.53 -1.80 1.49
CA GLU A 15 8.86 -0.39 1.39
C GLU A 15 8.51 0.40 2.65
N ILE A 16 7.37 0.12 3.29
CA ILE A 16 7.04 0.74 4.58
C ILE A 16 8.08 0.35 5.63
N LEU A 17 8.45 -0.93 5.72
CA LEU A 17 9.47 -1.39 6.68
C LEU A 17 10.81 -0.68 6.46
N TYR A 18 11.20 -0.53 5.19
CA TYR A 18 12.40 0.21 4.80
C TYR A 18 12.35 1.68 5.23
N ARG A 19 11.27 2.40 4.91
CA ARG A 19 11.13 3.82 5.28
C ARG A 19 11.07 4.04 6.79
N ILE A 20 10.37 3.17 7.52
CA ILE A 20 10.38 3.24 8.99
C ILE A 20 11.82 3.10 9.50
N ARG A 21 12.59 2.14 8.96
CA ARG A 21 13.99 1.94 9.34
C ARG A 21 14.83 3.20 9.11
N GLU A 22 14.73 3.82 7.94
CA GLU A 22 15.44 5.09 7.65
C GLU A 22 15.05 6.22 8.61
N LEU A 23 13.76 6.32 8.94
CA LEU A 23 13.27 7.33 9.89
C LEU A 23 13.75 7.07 11.32
N GLU A 24 13.86 5.80 11.74
CA GLU A 24 14.45 5.43 13.03
C GLU A 24 15.96 5.71 13.08
N GLU A 25 16.69 5.45 12.00
CA GLU A 25 18.15 5.69 11.91
C GLU A 25 18.49 7.18 11.89
N SER A 26 17.70 7.99 11.19
CA SER A 26 17.83 9.45 11.18
C SER A 26 17.28 10.14 12.44
N GLY A 27 16.70 9.39 13.39
CA GLY A 27 16.16 9.93 14.64
C GLY A 27 14.89 10.77 14.47
N ARG A 28 14.21 10.66 13.32
CA ARG A 28 12.99 11.42 13.00
C ARG A 28 11.74 10.84 13.67
N ILE A 29 11.76 9.56 14.00
CA ILE A 29 10.70 8.89 14.77
C ILE A 29 11.30 8.11 15.94
N PRO A 30 10.58 7.96 17.06
CA PRO A 30 10.96 7.02 18.10
C PRO A 30 10.85 5.59 17.58
N SER A 31 11.61 4.68 18.17
CA SER A 31 11.42 3.26 17.90
C SER A 31 10.20 2.72 18.66
N LEU A 32 9.26 2.15 17.92
CA LEU A 32 8.02 1.59 18.44
C LEU A 32 7.89 0.12 18.05
N PRO A 33 7.15 -0.70 18.83
CA PRO A 33 6.81 -2.06 18.40
C PRO A 33 6.05 -2.05 17.08
N ILE A 34 6.56 -2.79 16.10
CA ILE A 34 5.96 -2.93 14.77
C ILE A 34 5.65 -4.40 14.56
N PHE A 35 4.37 -4.72 14.33
CA PHE A 35 3.91 -6.07 14.08
C PHE A 35 3.59 -6.24 12.60
N LEU A 36 4.29 -7.16 11.94
CA LEU A 36 3.88 -7.63 10.62
C LEU A 36 2.94 -8.82 10.77
N ASP A 37 1.65 -8.58 10.55
CA ASP A 37 0.57 -9.55 10.72
C ASP A 37 -0.02 -10.02 9.38
N SER A 38 0.80 -10.72 8.61
CA SER A 38 0.43 -11.43 7.39
C SER A 38 1.46 -12.51 7.09
N PRO A 39 1.11 -13.81 7.14
CA PRO A 39 2.05 -14.90 6.84
C PRO A 39 2.73 -14.72 5.50
N MET A 40 1.95 -14.40 4.46
CA MET A 40 2.47 -14.13 3.12
C MET A 40 3.41 -12.93 3.08
N ALA A 41 3.15 -11.88 3.87
CA ALA A 41 4.03 -10.72 3.90
C ALA A 41 5.33 -11.00 4.64
N ILE A 42 5.28 -11.85 5.68
CA ILE A 42 6.47 -12.32 6.39
C ILE A 42 7.32 -13.15 5.43
N ASP A 43 6.73 -14.15 4.77
CA ASP A 43 7.43 -15.01 3.81
C ASP A 43 8.05 -14.19 2.67
N ALA A 44 7.30 -13.21 2.13
CA ALA A 44 7.81 -12.29 1.12
C ALA A 44 8.98 -11.45 1.65
N THR A 45 8.88 -10.89 2.87
CA THR A 45 9.95 -10.08 3.46
C THR A 45 11.22 -10.91 3.67
N GLU A 46 11.08 -12.16 4.12
CA GLU A 46 12.21 -13.10 4.22
C GLU A 46 12.79 -13.45 2.86
N MET A 47 11.96 -13.55 1.83
CA MET A 47 12.40 -13.81 0.45
C MET A 47 13.19 -12.63 -0.11
N TYR A 48 12.70 -11.39 0.03
CA TYR A 48 13.43 -10.18 -0.35
C TYR A 48 14.81 -10.16 0.33
N ALA A 49 14.86 -10.39 1.65
CA ALA A 49 16.11 -10.44 2.40
C ALA A 49 17.11 -11.55 1.97
N ARG A 50 16.74 -12.46 1.06
CA ARG A 50 17.64 -13.49 0.51
C ARG A 50 18.07 -13.20 -0.94
N HIS A 51 17.37 -12.34 -1.67
CA HIS A 51 17.60 -12.07 -3.10
C HIS A 51 18.30 -10.73 -3.33
N HIS A 52 19.42 -10.53 -2.61
CA HIS A 52 20.25 -9.32 -2.62
C HIS A 52 20.62 -8.80 -4.03
N GLN A 53 20.70 -9.68 -5.02
CA GLN A 53 21.11 -9.33 -6.38
C GLN A 53 20.07 -8.47 -7.11
N GLU A 54 18.79 -8.57 -6.75
CA GLU A 54 17.67 -7.86 -7.38
C GLU A 54 17.38 -6.50 -6.73
N HIS A 55 18.07 -6.16 -5.65
CA HIS A 55 17.90 -4.88 -4.97
C HIS A 55 18.65 -3.74 -5.68
N ASP A 56 18.17 -2.51 -5.47
CA ASP A 56 18.87 -1.30 -5.91
C ASP A 56 20.22 -1.12 -5.20
N LEU A 57 20.99 -0.13 -5.67
CA LEU A 57 22.34 0.12 -5.16
C LEU A 57 22.36 0.57 -3.69
N GLU A 58 21.32 1.25 -3.24
CA GLU A 58 21.20 1.78 -1.88
C GLU A 58 20.97 0.67 -0.86
N MET A 59 20.07 -0.25 -1.20
CA MET A 59 19.75 -1.43 -0.40
C MET A 59 20.95 -2.38 -0.32
N LYS A 60 21.68 -2.57 -1.44
CA LYS A 60 22.95 -3.33 -1.46
C LYS A 60 24.02 -2.74 -0.55
N ALA A 61 24.14 -1.41 -0.49
CA ALA A 61 25.11 -0.73 0.37
C ALA A 61 24.79 -0.92 1.87
N LEU A 62 23.50 -0.86 2.23
CA LEU A 62 23.05 -1.12 3.60
C LEU A 62 23.29 -2.58 4.03
N GLU A 63 23.05 -3.54 3.14
CA GLU A 63 23.32 -4.96 3.40
C GLU A 63 24.82 -5.24 3.59
N GLN A 64 25.69 -4.60 2.79
CA GLN A 64 27.14 -4.71 2.91
C GLN A 64 27.69 -4.17 4.24
N SER A 65 26.97 -3.25 4.89
CA SER A 65 27.30 -2.76 6.24
C SER A 65 26.87 -3.70 7.37
N GLY A 66 26.24 -4.84 7.05
CA GLY A 66 25.73 -5.82 8.01
C GLY A 66 24.35 -5.47 8.58
N SER A 67 23.68 -4.45 8.04
CA SER A 67 22.33 -4.05 8.43
C SER A 67 21.28 -4.73 7.53
N ASN A 68 20.14 -5.15 8.08
CA ASN A 68 19.01 -5.59 7.28
C ASN A 68 18.05 -4.40 7.07
N PRO A 69 17.99 -3.82 5.84
CA PRO A 69 17.24 -2.60 5.58
C PRO A 69 15.72 -2.77 5.73
N LEU A 70 15.21 -4.00 5.69
CA LEU A 70 13.79 -4.32 5.90
C LEU A 70 13.44 -4.62 7.37
N ARG A 71 14.39 -4.43 8.30
CA ARG A 71 14.17 -4.63 9.74
C ARG A 71 14.29 -3.32 10.55
N PRO A 72 13.16 -2.63 10.77
CA PRO A 72 13.02 -1.72 11.90
C PRO A 72 13.49 -2.34 13.22
N ARG A 73 13.91 -1.50 14.17
CA ARG A 73 14.56 -1.93 15.42
C ARG A 73 13.69 -2.85 16.27
N GLN A 74 12.37 -2.68 16.25
CA GLN A 74 11.40 -3.46 17.03
C GLN A 74 10.36 -4.16 16.13
N LEU A 75 10.81 -4.79 15.03
CA LEU A 75 9.94 -5.58 14.16
C LEU A 75 9.66 -6.98 14.72
N GLU A 76 8.39 -7.33 14.86
CA GLU A 76 7.90 -8.65 15.28
C GLU A 76 7.02 -9.29 14.19
N PHE A 77 7.29 -10.56 13.89
CA PHE A 77 6.53 -11.35 12.94
C PHE A 77 5.41 -12.15 13.64
N THR A 78 4.19 -11.98 13.15
CA THR A 78 2.99 -12.62 13.70
C THR A 78 2.57 -13.79 12.81
N HIS A 79 3.13 -14.97 13.04
CA HIS A 79 2.88 -16.14 12.18
C HIS A 79 1.51 -16.78 12.46
N SER A 80 1.13 -16.92 13.73
CA SER A 80 -0.06 -17.66 14.13
C SER A 80 -1.31 -16.80 14.29
N ILE A 81 -2.47 -17.43 14.15
CA ILE A 81 -3.78 -16.80 14.40
C ILE A 81 -3.88 -16.32 15.86
N GLU A 82 -3.32 -17.07 16.82
CA GLU A 82 -3.37 -16.70 18.23
C GLU A 82 -2.52 -15.46 18.53
N GLN A 83 -1.34 -15.33 17.89
CA GLN A 83 -0.55 -14.10 17.97
C GLN A 83 -1.35 -12.91 17.39
N SER A 84 -1.95 -13.06 16.21
CA SER A 84 -2.79 -12.03 15.58
C SER A 84 -3.97 -11.61 16.47
N LYS A 85 -4.66 -12.57 17.08
CA LYS A 85 -5.74 -12.30 18.04
C LYS A 85 -5.23 -11.52 19.26
N ARG A 86 -4.04 -11.85 19.78
CA ARG A 86 -3.45 -11.15 20.92
C ARG A 86 -3.19 -9.67 20.61
N LEU A 87 -2.76 -9.33 19.40
CA LEU A 87 -2.55 -7.94 18.97
C LEU A 87 -3.81 -7.08 19.13
N ASN A 88 -4.99 -7.67 18.95
CA ASN A 88 -6.27 -6.96 19.11
C ASN A 88 -6.59 -6.56 20.54
N SER A 89 -5.97 -7.22 21.53
CA SER A 89 -6.15 -6.93 22.95
C SER A 89 -5.11 -5.95 23.50
N MET A 90 -4.01 -5.73 22.77
CA MET A 90 -2.94 -4.83 23.18
C MET A 90 -3.38 -3.36 23.10
N ARG A 91 -2.86 -2.55 24.01
CA ARG A 91 -2.97 -1.08 23.97
C ARG A 91 -1.66 -0.53 23.41
N GLY A 92 -1.75 0.53 22.58
CA GLY A 92 -0.57 1.16 21.99
C GLY A 92 0.30 1.92 23.00
N PRO A 93 1.38 2.58 22.54
CA PRO A 93 1.72 2.85 21.15
C PRO A 93 2.35 1.66 20.42
N MET A 94 1.86 1.36 19.21
CA MET A 94 2.42 0.32 18.33
C MET A 94 1.92 0.50 16.89
N VAL A 95 2.59 -0.15 15.95
CA VAL A 95 2.22 -0.22 14.54
C VAL A 95 1.82 -1.66 14.19
N ILE A 96 0.72 -1.84 13.45
CA ILE A 96 0.31 -3.12 12.89
C ILE A 96 0.24 -2.99 11.37
N ILE A 97 1.12 -3.67 10.65
CA ILE A 97 1.08 -3.79 9.20
C ILE A 97 0.40 -5.12 8.86
N SER A 98 -0.72 -5.08 8.12
CA SER A 98 -1.49 -6.29 7.86
C SER A 98 -2.15 -6.28 6.48
N ALA A 99 -2.25 -7.45 5.87
CA ALA A 99 -2.91 -7.66 4.59
C ALA A 99 -4.43 -7.92 4.77
N SER A 100 -5.28 -7.60 3.78
CA SER A 100 -4.95 -7.06 2.44
C SER A 100 -4.83 -5.52 2.39
N GLY A 101 -4.09 -5.02 1.38
CA GLY A 101 -3.85 -3.58 1.19
C GLY A 101 -5.09 -2.73 0.94
N MET A 102 -6.19 -3.34 0.52
CA MET A 102 -7.48 -2.65 0.33
C MET A 102 -8.48 -2.87 1.49
N ALA A 103 -8.00 -3.44 2.59
CA ALA A 103 -8.79 -3.72 3.78
C ALA A 103 -10.04 -4.60 3.56
N THR A 104 -10.07 -5.39 2.48
CA THR A 104 -11.24 -6.20 2.11
C THR A 104 -11.27 -7.56 2.80
N ALA A 105 -10.11 -8.19 2.96
CA ALA A 105 -9.96 -9.56 3.43
C ALA A 105 -8.68 -9.74 4.28
N GLY A 106 -8.46 -10.95 4.78
CA GLY A 106 -7.27 -11.30 5.56
C GLY A 106 -7.41 -10.96 7.04
N ARG A 107 -6.29 -10.61 7.69
CA ARG A 107 -6.25 -10.32 9.14
C ARG A 107 -6.62 -8.86 9.43
N VAL A 108 -6.37 -7.95 8.50
CA VAL A 108 -6.63 -6.51 8.70
C VAL A 108 -8.07 -6.16 9.08
N PRO A 109 -9.15 -6.79 8.56
CA PRO A 109 -10.51 -6.47 9.00
C PRO A 109 -10.75 -6.77 10.48
N HIS A 110 -10.03 -7.74 11.06
CA HIS A 110 -10.09 -8.01 12.50
C HIS A 110 -9.50 -6.88 13.33
N HIS A 111 -8.39 -6.30 12.89
CA HIS A 111 -7.79 -5.12 13.52
C HIS A 111 -8.69 -3.89 13.35
N LEU A 112 -9.18 -3.63 12.13
CA LEU A 112 -10.06 -2.48 11.87
C LEU A 112 -11.33 -2.53 12.73
N LYS A 113 -11.97 -3.70 12.84
CA LYS A 113 -13.14 -3.90 13.72
C LYS A 113 -12.87 -3.50 15.17
N ARG A 114 -11.62 -3.62 15.63
CA ARG A 114 -11.21 -3.31 17.01
C ARG A 114 -10.69 -1.89 17.19
N ARG A 115 -10.17 -1.27 16.14
CA ARG A 115 -9.50 0.03 16.23
C ARG A 115 -10.34 1.20 15.73
N LEU A 116 -11.19 0.99 14.72
CA LEU A 116 -12.03 2.05 14.12
C LEU A 116 -12.91 2.80 15.12
N PRO A 117 -13.53 2.17 16.15
CA PRO A 117 -14.41 2.90 17.07
C PRO A 117 -13.72 3.89 18.02
N TYR A 118 -12.39 3.98 18.00
CA TYR A 118 -11.61 4.68 19.02
C TYR A 118 -10.71 5.76 18.38
N PRO A 119 -10.86 7.04 18.77
CA PRO A 119 -10.21 8.18 18.11
C PRO A 119 -8.70 8.28 18.34
N GLU A 120 -8.14 7.56 19.34
CA GLU A 120 -6.70 7.53 19.56
C GLU A 120 -5.93 6.66 18.55
N ASN A 121 -6.64 5.94 17.68
CA ASN A 121 -6.06 5.07 16.65
C ASN A 121 -6.07 5.76 15.30
N ILE A 122 -5.14 5.33 14.44
CA ILE A 122 -4.98 5.83 13.08
C ILE A 122 -5.00 4.63 12.13
N VAL A 123 -5.67 4.76 10.99
CA VAL A 123 -5.59 3.83 9.86
C VAL A 123 -4.96 4.57 8.69
N ALA A 124 -3.76 4.17 8.29
CA ALA A 124 -3.03 4.79 7.20
C ALA A 124 -3.01 3.86 5.98
N PHE A 125 -3.68 4.27 4.90
CA PHE A 125 -3.66 3.57 3.62
C PHE A 125 -2.45 4.01 2.79
N VAL A 126 -1.68 3.04 2.31
CA VAL A 126 -0.39 3.25 1.61
C VAL A 126 -0.44 2.84 0.14
N GLY A 127 -1.62 2.93 -0.47
CA GLY A 127 -1.80 2.54 -1.85
C GLY A 127 -3.22 2.79 -2.33
N TYR A 128 -3.41 2.64 -3.63
CA TYR A 128 -4.68 2.85 -4.28
C TYR A 128 -5.79 1.98 -3.65
N GLN A 129 -6.97 2.59 -3.50
CA GLN A 129 -8.16 1.95 -2.96
C GLN A 129 -9.25 1.97 -4.03
N ALA A 130 -9.53 0.79 -4.60
CA ALA A 130 -10.51 0.63 -5.66
C ALA A 130 -11.94 0.89 -5.16
N GLU A 131 -12.81 1.39 -6.05
CA GLU A 131 -14.24 1.52 -5.76
C GLU A 131 -14.86 0.19 -5.30
N GLY A 132 -15.79 0.28 -4.35
CA GLY A 132 -16.42 -0.87 -3.73
C GLY A 132 -15.56 -1.61 -2.70
N THR A 133 -14.35 -1.12 -2.40
CA THR A 133 -13.52 -1.65 -1.32
C THR A 133 -13.73 -0.90 -0.02
N ARG A 134 -13.57 -1.61 1.09
CA ARG A 134 -13.67 -1.01 2.43
C ARG A 134 -12.65 0.10 2.65
N GLY A 135 -11.45 -0.02 2.08
CA GLY A 135 -10.46 1.03 2.19
C GLY A 135 -10.84 2.30 1.42
N ARG A 136 -11.58 2.17 0.31
CA ARG A 136 -12.16 3.32 -0.39
C ARG A 136 -13.25 3.98 0.45
N ASP A 137 -14.20 3.21 0.98
CA ASP A 137 -15.25 3.73 1.86
C ASP A 137 -14.68 4.53 3.05
N LEU A 138 -13.62 4.01 3.68
CA LEU A 138 -12.97 4.66 4.81
C LEU A 138 -12.30 5.99 4.41
N LEU A 139 -11.61 6.03 3.27
CA LEU A 139 -10.98 7.25 2.77
C LEU A 139 -11.98 8.30 2.30
N ASP A 140 -13.12 7.86 1.77
CA ASP A 140 -14.21 8.74 1.34
C ASP A 140 -15.03 9.29 2.54
N GLY A 141 -14.63 8.96 3.78
CA GLY A 141 -15.17 9.55 5.00
C GLY A 141 -16.39 8.81 5.57
N ALA A 142 -16.55 7.52 5.28
CA ALA A 142 -17.67 6.74 5.82
C ALA A 142 -17.68 6.76 7.37
N GLU A 143 -18.79 7.22 7.96
CA GLU A 143 -18.99 7.22 9.43
C GLU A 143 -19.15 5.81 10.00
N ARG A 144 -19.54 4.84 9.14
CA ARG A 144 -19.72 3.44 9.49
C ARG A 144 -19.28 2.54 8.35
N VAL A 145 -18.67 1.41 8.70
CA VAL A 145 -18.31 0.35 7.74
C VAL A 145 -18.75 -1.03 8.21
N ARG A 146 -19.21 -1.87 7.28
CA ARG A 146 -19.61 -3.25 7.56
C ARG A 146 -18.39 -4.17 7.60
N ILE A 147 -18.14 -4.80 8.75
CA ILE A 147 -17.05 -5.76 8.95
C ILE A 147 -17.59 -7.02 9.63
N HIS A 148 -17.42 -8.18 8.99
CA HIS A 148 -17.88 -9.48 9.51
C HIS A 148 -19.36 -9.44 9.95
N GLY A 149 -20.23 -8.88 9.09
CA GLY A 149 -21.67 -8.77 9.32
C GLY A 149 -22.11 -7.68 10.31
N LYS A 150 -21.19 -6.92 10.91
CA LYS A 150 -21.53 -5.86 11.88
C LYS A 150 -21.14 -4.47 11.37
N ASP A 151 -21.99 -3.49 11.59
CA ASP A 151 -21.64 -2.08 11.36
C ASP A 151 -20.71 -1.60 12.48
N ILE A 152 -19.60 -0.99 12.10
CA ILE A 152 -18.57 -0.50 13.00
C ILE A 152 -18.48 1.01 12.81
N ASP A 153 -18.64 1.78 13.89
CA ASP A 153 -18.43 3.23 13.89
C ASP A 153 -16.95 3.55 13.56
N VAL A 154 -16.76 4.55 12.70
CA VAL A 154 -15.45 5.08 12.31
C VAL A 154 -15.22 6.37 13.08
N ARG A 155 -14.37 6.28 14.11
CA ARG A 155 -13.92 7.42 14.93
C ARG A 155 -12.41 7.58 14.94
N ALA A 156 -11.69 6.51 14.59
CA ALA A 156 -10.26 6.55 14.33
C ALA A 156 -9.94 7.51 13.18
N GLU A 157 -8.77 8.12 13.23
CA GLU A 157 -8.27 8.94 12.13
C GLU A 157 -7.99 8.06 10.92
N ILE A 158 -8.54 8.44 9.76
CA ILE A 158 -8.26 7.76 8.50
C ILE A 158 -7.39 8.68 7.65
N THR A 159 -6.26 8.17 7.17
CA THR A 159 -5.32 8.94 6.36
C THR A 159 -4.79 8.14 5.18
N ARG A 160 -4.32 8.83 4.15
CA ARG A 160 -3.65 8.26 2.98
C ARG A 160 -2.21 8.78 2.94
N LEU A 161 -1.26 7.87 2.78
CA LEU A 161 0.13 8.20 2.48
C LEU A 161 0.32 8.10 0.96
N GLU A 162 0.36 9.26 0.29
CA GLU A 162 0.38 9.37 -1.18
C GLU A 162 1.69 8.90 -1.81
N ALA A 163 2.80 8.96 -1.07
CA ALA A 163 4.15 8.67 -1.56
C ALA A 163 4.43 7.18 -1.89
N TYR A 164 3.46 6.29 -1.68
CA TYR A 164 3.62 4.85 -1.84
C TYR A 164 2.67 4.30 -2.92
N SER A 165 2.58 4.92 -4.09
CA SER A 165 2.01 4.26 -5.27
C SER A 165 3.14 3.55 -6.05
N ALA A 166 2.82 2.48 -6.78
CA ALA A 166 3.76 1.73 -7.66
C ALA A 166 3.34 1.97 -9.11
N HIS A 167 2.19 2.60 -9.26
CA HIS A 167 1.74 3.16 -10.49
C HIS A 167 2.42 4.52 -10.58
N ALA A 168 3.08 4.70 -11.71
CA ALA A 168 3.51 6.00 -12.16
C ALA A 168 2.36 7.00 -12.01
N ASP A 169 2.65 8.18 -11.50
CA ASP A 169 1.68 9.28 -11.55
C ASP A 169 1.46 9.77 -12.99
N GLU A 170 0.54 10.73 -13.17
CA GLU A 170 0.21 11.26 -14.49
C GLU A 170 1.45 11.85 -15.20
N ASP A 171 2.28 12.60 -14.49
CA ASP A 171 3.48 13.25 -15.05
C ASP A 171 4.55 12.21 -15.42
N GLU A 172 4.68 11.16 -14.61
CA GLU A 172 5.56 10.03 -14.88
C GLU A 172 5.13 9.25 -16.14
N LEU A 173 3.82 9.02 -16.33
CA LEU A 173 3.28 8.39 -17.54
C LEU A 173 3.46 9.26 -18.79
N VAL A 174 3.24 10.57 -18.66
CA VAL A 174 3.46 11.55 -19.74
C VAL A 174 4.93 11.59 -20.14
N ARG A 175 5.84 11.61 -19.17
CA ARG A 175 7.29 11.52 -19.42
C ARG A 175 7.66 10.22 -20.12
N TRP A 176 7.09 9.10 -19.69
CA TRP A 176 7.35 7.81 -20.33
C TRP A 176 6.91 7.78 -21.80
N VAL A 177 5.72 8.29 -22.11
CA VAL A 177 5.22 8.40 -23.50
C VAL A 177 6.09 9.33 -24.33
N ARG A 178 6.54 10.46 -23.76
CA ARG A 178 7.45 11.40 -24.42
C ARG A 178 8.76 10.75 -24.84
N GLU A 179 9.34 9.90 -23.99
CA GLU A 179 10.58 9.19 -24.27
C GLU A 179 10.39 8.02 -25.24
N ALA A 180 9.29 7.27 -25.10
CA ALA A 180 9.02 6.10 -25.93
C ALA A 180 8.57 6.46 -27.36
N GLN A 181 7.98 7.64 -27.56
CA GLN A 181 7.42 8.11 -28.84
C GLN A 181 6.58 7.05 -29.58
N PRO A 182 5.55 6.47 -28.94
CA PRO A 182 4.78 5.39 -29.53
C PRO A 182 3.93 5.88 -30.71
N LYS A 183 3.69 5.00 -31.68
CA LYS A 183 2.75 5.26 -32.79
C LYS A 183 1.28 5.19 -32.37
N GLN A 184 1.00 4.43 -31.32
CA GLN A 184 -0.35 4.18 -30.82
C GLN A 184 -0.27 3.89 -29.32
N VAL A 185 -1.24 4.42 -28.57
CA VAL A 185 -1.35 4.18 -27.11
C VAL A 185 -2.68 3.51 -26.82
N VAL A 186 -2.67 2.52 -25.95
CA VAL A 186 -3.87 1.84 -25.45
C VAL A 186 -3.89 1.96 -23.93
N LEU A 187 -4.89 2.67 -23.40
CA LEU A 187 -5.05 2.92 -21.98
C LEU A 187 -5.97 1.87 -21.35
N VAL A 188 -5.37 1.03 -20.53
CA VAL A 188 -6.02 -0.03 -19.75
C VAL A 188 -5.80 0.19 -18.26
N HIS A 189 -6.43 -0.63 -17.41
CA HIS A 189 -6.21 -0.68 -15.96
C HIS A 189 -6.25 0.71 -15.26
N GLY A 190 -7.42 1.34 -15.27
CA GLY A 190 -7.70 2.59 -14.56
C GLY A 190 -9.20 2.89 -14.58
N GLU A 191 -9.67 3.78 -13.70
CA GLU A 191 -11.04 4.29 -13.75
C GLU A 191 -11.27 5.08 -15.05
N ASP A 192 -12.46 5.03 -15.64
CA ASP A 192 -12.76 5.63 -16.94
C ASP A 192 -12.41 7.11 -17.02
N LYS A 193 -12.71 7.86 -15.95
CA LYS A 193 -12.38 9.28 -15.86
C LYS A 193 -10.87 9.53 -15.90
N ALA A 194 -10.09 8.70 -15.19
CA ALA A 194 -8.64 8.81 -15.18
C ALA A 194 -8.03 8.42 -16.54
N ARG A 195 -8.56 7.35 -17.17
CA ARG A 195 -8.16 6.95 -18.53
C ARG A 195 -8.45 8.06 -19.54
N GLN A 196 -9.64 8.67 -19.47
CA GLN A 196 -10.04 9.74 -20.37
C GLN A 196 -9.18 10.99 -20.19
N ALA A 197 -8.93 11.41 -18.95
CA ALA A 197 -8.07 12.56 -18.65
C ALA A 197 -6.65 12.37 -19.21
N LEU A 198 -6.07 11.18 -19.03
CA LEU A 198 -4.73 10.86 -19.56
C LEU A 198 -4.72 10.81 -21.09
N ALA A 199 -5.77 10.26 -21.72
CA ALA A 199 -5.91 10.27 -23.18
C ALA A 199 -5.98 11.68 -23.74
N ASP A 200 -6.77 12.55 -23.12
CA ASP A 200 -6.87 13.96 -23.50
C ASP A 200 -5.52 14.66 -23.38
N ARG A 201 -4.79 14.42 -22.29
CA ARG A 201 -3.44 14.96 -22.08
C ARG A 201 -2.44 14.47 -23.13
N PHE A 202 -2.48 13.18 -23.51
CA PHE A 202 -1.60 12.64 -24.57
C PHE A 202 -1.92 13.22 -25.95
N ARG A 203 -3.21 13.44 -26.25
CA ARG A 203 -3.62 14.11 -27.49
C ARG A 203 -3.12 15.56 -27.50
N ASP A 204 -3.29 16.29 -26.40
CA ASP A 204 -2.95 17.71 -26.33
C ASP A 204 -1.41 17.95 -26.31
N GLU A 205 -0.63 17.09 -25.64
CA GLU A 205 0.83 17.24 -25.57
C GLU A 205 1.58 16.62 -26.76
N PHE A 206 1.09 15.52 -27.32
CA PHE A 206 1.82 14.72 -28.31
C PHE A 206 1.09 14.51 -29.64
N GLY A 207 -0.19 14.90 -29.73
CA GLY A 207 -1.03 14.61 -30.90
C GLY A 207 -1.35 13.13 -31.05
N ILE A 208 -1.23 12.34 -29.98
CA ILE A 208 -1.45 10.89 -29.99
C ILE A 208 -2.87 10.58 -29.54
N GLU A 209 -3.67 10.02 -30.45
CA GLU A 209 -4.98 9.44 -30.10
C GLU A 209 -4.77 8.12 -29.34
N SER A 210 -5.40 8.03 -28.17
CA SER A 210 -5.31 6.85 -27.31
C SER A 210 -6.59 6.02 -27.40
N HIS A 211 -6.46 4.69 -27.40
CA HIS A 211 -7.59 3.77 -27.34
C HIS A 211 -7.95 3.46 -25.89
N LEU A 212 -9.24 3.55 -25.54
CA LEU A 212 -9.78 3.20 -24.23
C LEU A 212 -10.73 2.01 -24.36
N PRO A 213 -10.22 0.78 -24.60
CA PRO A 213 -11.09 -0.37 -24.79
C PRO A 213 -11.84 -0.72 -23.51
N ASP A 214 -13.05 -1.23 -23.68
CA ASP A 214 -13.79 -1.93 -22.66
C ASP A 214 -13.45 -3.43 -22.66
N ARG A 215 -13.83 -4.10 -21.58
CA ARG A 215 -13.59 -5.54 -21.43
C ARG A 215 -14.31 -6.31 -22.55
N GLY A 216 -13.54 -6.95 -23.41
CA GLY A 216 -14.04 -7.75 -24.53
C GLY A 216 -13.83 -7.10 -25.90
N ASP A 217 -13.40 -5.83 -25.93
CA ASP A 217 -13.07 -5.15 -27.17
C ASP A 217 -11.82 -5.74 -27.83
N THR A 218 -11.77 -5.65 -29.16
CA THR A 218 -10.62 -6.06 -29.96
C THR A 218 -10.02 -4.84 -30.62
N ILE A 219 -8.71 -4.65 -30.44
CA ILE A 219 -7.93 -3.59 -31.10
C ILE A 219 -7.00 -4.25 -32.12
N THR A 220 -7.02 -3.75 -33.36
CA THR A 220 -6.01 -4.11 -34.36
C THR A 220 -4.80 -3.19 -34.22
N VAL A 221 -3.62 -3.79 -34.06
CA VAL A 221 -2.34 -3.08 -34.04
C VAL A 221 -1.65 -3.34 -35.38
N GLY A 222 -1.29 -2.27 -36.08
CA GLY A 222 -0.68 -2.30 -37.42
C GLY A 222 0.84 -2.30 -37.40
#